data_AF-A0A1C8ZW55-F1
#
_entry.id   AF-A0A1C8ZW55-F1
#
_cell.length_a   1.000
_cell.length_b   1.000
_cell.length_c   1.000
_cell.angle_alpha   90.00
_cell.angle_beta   90.00
_cell.angle_gamma   90.00
#
_symmetry.space_group_name_H-M   'P 1'
#
loop_
_entity.id
_entity.type
_entity.pdbx_description
1 polymer ?
#
loop_
_entity_poly.entity_id
_entity_poly.type
_entity_poly.pdbx_seq_one_letter_code
_entity_poly.pdbx_strand_id
1 'polypeptide(L)' 'MELEIEGEDHTLGNLLAGTLRKIRGVTFSSYYQPHPLLDKIVVKVLTDGSITPKDAILEGIQMIKNISSQYLNEIKGVL' A
#
# COMPACT_ATOMS: atom_id res chain seq x y z
N MET A 1 -6.05 5.68 -10.66
CA MET A 1 -5.92 6.74 -9.64
C MET A 1 -4.46 6.85 -9.24
N GLU A 2 -4.00 8.07 -8.98
CA GLU A 2 -2.68 8.35 -8.41
C GLU A 2 -2.91 9.05 -7.07
N LEU A 3 -2.18 8.61 -6.05
CA LEU A 3 -2.21 9.14 -4.69
C LEU A 3 -0.80 9.65 -4.35
N GLU A 4 -0.67 10.93 -4.08
CA GLU A 4 0.57 11.54 -3.59
C GLU A 4 0.60 11.47 -2.06
N ILE A 5 1.74 11.04 -1.50
CA ILE A 5 1.96 10.94 -0.06
C ILE A 5 3.26 11.70 0.25
N GLU A 6 3.13 12.76 1.04
CA GLU A 6 4.25 13.58 1.51
C GLU A 6 4.92 12.96 2.73
N GLY A 7 6.24 13.13 2.84
CA GLY A 7 7.04 12.67 3.99
C GLY A 7 7.30 11.16 4.04
N GLU A 8 7.05 10.46 2.93
CA GLU A 8 7.12 9.00 2.85
C GLU A 8 7.97 8.55 1.67
N ASP A 9 8.59 7.37 1.82
CA ASP A 9 9.61 6.85 0.92
C ASP A 9 9.29 5.44 0.39
N HIS A 10 10.32 4.75 -0.11
CA HIS A 10 10.24 3.40 -0.64
C HIS A 10 9.63 2.37 0.33
N THR A 11 9.77 2.57 1.64
CA THR A 11 9.30 1.62 2.65
C THR A 11 7.77 1.51 2.60
N LEU A 12 7.08 2.64 2.80
CA LEU A 12 5.62 2.68 2.74
C LEU A 12 5.12 2.40 1.33
N GLY A 13 5.77 2.98 0.31
CA GLY A 13 5.39 2.79 -1.09
C GLY A 13 5.42 1.32 -1.51
N ASN A 14 6.49 0.60 -1.17
CA ASN A 14 6.62 -0.82 -1.50
C ASN A 14 5.61 -1.69 -0.74
N LEU A 15 5.42 -1.42 0.56
CA LEU A 15 4.45 -2.14 1.39
C LEU A 15 3.03 -1.99 0.84
N LEU A 16 2.62 -0.76 0.54
CA LEU A 16 1.27 -0.46 0.05
C LEU A 16 1.06 -1.03 -1.35
N ALA A 17 1.95 -0.74 -2.30
CA ALA A 17 1.82 -1.25 -3.67
C ALA A 17 1.90 -2.78 -3.73
N GLY A 18 2.73 -3.41 -2.90
CA GLY A 18 2.81 -4.86 -2.76
C GLY A 18 1.51 -5.47 -2.23
N THR A 19 0.87 -4.82 -1.25
CA THR A 19 -0.39 -5.28 -0.67
C THR A 19 -1.55 -5.12 -1.66
N LEU A 20 -1.62 -4.00 -2.37
CA LEU A 20 -2.70 -3.71 -3.32
C LEU A 20 -2.78 -4.72 -4.45
N ARG A 21 -1.65 -5.28 -4.90
CA ARG A 21 -1.63 -6.35 -5.92
C ARG A 21 -2.31 -7.64 -5.47
N LYS A 22 -2.52 -7.84 -4.18
CA LYS A 22 -3.21 -9.02 -3.62
C LYS A 22 -4.73 -8.85 -3.59
N ILE A 23 -5.24 -7.63 -3.79
CA ILE A 23 -6.67 -7.32 -3.72
C ILE A 23 -7.33 -7.67 -5.05
N ARG A 24 -8.41 -8.44 -4.98
CA ARG A 24 -9.19 -8.80 -6.16
C ARG A 24 -9.80 -7.55 -6.79
N GLY A 25 -9.66 -7.43 -8.11
CA GLY A 25 -10.14 -6.27 -8.87
C GLY A 25 -9.08 -5.18 -9.05
N VAL A 26 -7.93 -5.27 -8.36
CA VAL A 26 -6.75 -4.46 -8.69
C VAL A 26 -6.00 -5.12 -9.85
N THR A 27 -5.93 -4.42 -10.98
CA THR A 27 -5.24 -4.91 -12.19
C THR A 27 -3.79 -4.46 -12.23
N PHE A 28 -3.49 -3.31 -11.61
CA PHE A 28 -2.14 -2.77 -11.55
C PHE A 28 -1.95 -1.95 -10.27
N SER A 29 -0.80 -2.12 -9.64
CA SER A 29 -0.33 -1.23 -8.59
C SER A 29 1.18 -1.02 -8.68
N SER A 30 1.62 0.21 -8.50
CA SER A 30 3.03 0.59 -8.40
C SER A 30 3.18 1.81 -7.52
N TYR A 31 4.41 2.09 -7.10
CA TYR A 31 4.78 3.37 -6.53
C TYR A 31 6.03 3.88 -7.25
N TYR A 32 6.24 5.18 -7.23
CA TYR A 32 7.48 5.79 -7.68
C TYR A 32 7.73 7.09 -6.91
N GLN A 33 9.00 7.45 -6.76
CA GLN A 33 9.41 8.76 -6.26
C GLN A 33 9.63 9.68 -7.47
N PRO A 34 8.90 10.80 -7.62
CA PRO A 34 9.06 11.67 -8.79
C PRO A 34 10.47 12.25 -8.93
N HIS A 35 11.13 12.52 -7.79
CA HIS A 35 12.50 13.03 -7.75
C HIS A 35 13.17 12.67 -6.42
N PRO A 36 14.44 12.19 -6.39
CA PRO A 36 15.12 11.77 -5.14
C PRO A 36 15.24 12.85 -4.05
N LEU A 37 15.30 14.12 -4.45
CA LEU A 37 15.37 15.26 -3.52
C LEU A 37 14.01 15.71 -2.96
N LEU A 38 12.91 15.09 -3.40
CA LEU A 38 11.58 15.36 -2.87
C LEU A 38 11.17 14.21 -1.95
N ASP A 39 10.83 14.56 -0.72
CA ASP A 39 10.34 13.61 0.27
C ASP A 39 8.85 13.33 0.04
N LYS A 40 8.55 12.69 -1.09
CA LYS A 40 7.20 12.26 -1.44
C LYS A 40 7.21 11.10 -2.42
N ILE A 41 6.21 10.25 -2.30
CA ILE A 41 5.95 9.16 -3.25
C ILE A 41 4.59 9.33 -3.91
N VAL A 42 4.46 8.75 -5.11
CA VAL A 42 3.19 8.63 -5.82
C VAL A 42 2.85 7.16 -5.96
N VAL A 43 1.69 6.77 -5.43
CA VAL A 43 1.14 5.42 -5.56
C VAL A 43 0.09 5.40 -6.65
N LYS A 44 0.26 4.52 -7.62
CA LYS A 44 -0.65 4.34 -8.76
C LYS A 44 -1.43 3.04 -8.60
N VAL A 45 -2.74 3.13 -8.78
CA VAL A 45 -3.67 1.99 -8.75
C VAL A 45 -4.58 2.04 -9.97
N LEU A 46 -4.69 0.91 -10.67
CA LEU A 46 -5.72 0.65 -11.66
C LEU A 46 -6.56 -0.53 -11.20
N THR A 47 -7.86 -0.41 -11.38
CA THR A 47 -8.84 -1.46 -11.08
C THR A 47 -9.59 -1.85 -12.35
N ASP A 48 -10.20 -3.03 -12.35
CA ASP A 48 -11.05 -3.53 -13.45
C ASP A 48 -12.48 -2.95 -13.44
N GLY A 49 -12.80 -2.11 -12.46
CA GLY A 49 -14.13 -1.54 -12.25
C GLY A 49 -15.03 -2.29 -11.28
N SER A 50 -14.65 -3.49 -10.81
CA SER A 50 -15.40 -4.20 -9.76
C SER A 50 -15.23 -3.56 -8.37
N ILE A 51 -14.12 -2.84 -8.19
CA ILE A 51 -13.79 -2.09 -6.98
C ILE A 51 -13.27 -0.70 -7.37
N THR A 52 -13.64 0.33 -6.60
CA THR A 52 -13.09 1.66 -6.85
C THR A 52 -11.63 1.72 -6.36
N PRO A 53 -10.74 2.50 -7.01
CA PRO A 53 -9.36 2.63 -6.55
C PRO A 53 -9.24 3.11 -5.09
N LYS A 54 -10.18 3.93 -4.64
CA LYS A 54 -10.22 4.42 -3.25
C LYS A 54 -10.53 3.27 -2.28
N ASP A 55 -11.52 2.45 -2.59
CA ASP A 55 -11.89 1.31 -1.73
C ASP A 55 -10.77 0.28 -1.68
N ALA A 56 -10.11 0.01 -2.82
CA ALA A 56 -8.93 -0.86 -2.87
C ALA A 56 -7.80 -0.35 -1.96
N ILE A 57 -7.56 0.97 -1.93
CA ILE A 57 -6.56 1.57 -1.02
C ILE A 57 -6.95 1.37 0.45
N LEU A 58 -8.22 1.61 0.80
CA LEU A 58 -8.71 1.43 2.17
C LEU A 58 -8.62 -0.04 2.63
N GLU A 59 -8.99 -0.98 1.76
CA GLU A 59 -8.85 -2.42 2.00
C GLU A 59 -7.38 -2.81 2.19
N GLY A 60 -6.48 -2.29 1.35
CA GLY A 60 -5.04 -2.51 1.48
C GLY A 60 -4.47 -2.03 2.82
N ILE A 61 -4.88 -0.83 3.28
CA ILE A 61 -4.49 -0.30 4.58
C ILE A 61 -5.00 -1.20 5.72
N GLN A 62 -6.24 -1.67 5.63
CA GLN A 62 -6.80 -2.55 6.65
C GLN A 62 -6.07 -3.89 6.70
N MET A 63 -5.72 -4.46 5.54
CA MET A 63 -4.95 -5.68 5.45
C MET A 63 -3.55 -5.52 6.07
N ILE A 64 -2.86 -4.41 5.79
CA ILE A 64 -1.55 -4.10 6.41
C ILE A 64 -1.68 -4.03 7.93
N LYS A 65 -2.68 -3.32 8.46
CA LYS A 65 -2.92 -3.22 9.91
C LYS A 65 -3.09 -4.60 10.55
N ASN A 66 -3.93 -5.45 9.94
CA ASN A 66 -4.18 -6.79 10.45
C ASN A 66 -2.90 -7.65 10.48
N ILE A 67 -2.13 -7.63 9.39
CA ILE A 67 -0.85 -8.37 9.29
C ILE A 67 0.13 -7.87 10.35
N SER A 68 0.30 -6.56 10.48
CA SER A 68 1.21 -5.96 11.47
C SER A 68 0.81 -6.33 12.90
N SER A 69 -0.48 -6.32 13.23
CA SER A 69 -0.95 -6.73 14.55
C SER A 69 -0.71 -8.23 14.82
N GLN A 70 -0.94 -9.09 13.83
CA GLN A 70 -0.66 -10.53 13.94
C GLN A 70 0.83 -10.77 14.17
N TYR A 71 1.69 -10.15 13.36
CA TYR A 71 3.14 -10.25 13.47
C TYR A 71 3.66 -9.81 14.84
N LEU A 72 3.15 -8.69 15.39
CA LEU A 72 3.52 -8.24 16.73
C LEU A 72 3.11 -9.21 17.84
N ASN A 73 1.96 -9.87 17.70
CA ASN A 73 1.51 -10.86 18.67
C ASN A 73 2.36 -12.13 18.62
N GLU A 74 2.74 -12.58 17.42
CA GLU A 74 3.63 -13.73 17.24
C GLU A 74 5.01 -13.46 17.85
N ILE A 75 5.60 -12.28 17.62
CA ILE A 75 6.87 -11.90 18.25
C ILE A 75 6.77 -11.95 19.78
N LYS A 76 5.70 -11.43 20.36
CA LYS A 76 5.48 -11.45 21.82
C LYS A 76 5.25 -12.86 22.38
N GLY A 77 4.82 -13.81 21.57
CA GLY A 77 4.67 -15.21 21.99
C GLY A 77 5.97 -16.01 21.91
N VAL A 78 6.95 -15.53 21.15
CA VAL A 78 8.27 -16.15 20.99
C VAL A 78 9.29 -15.61 22.00
N LEU A 79 9.16 -14.34 22.40
CA LEU A 79 9.93 -13.70 23.47
C LEU A 79 9.36 -14.02 24.85
#